data_AF-A0A7S2Z5A9-F1
#
_entry.id   AF-A0A7S2Z5A9-F1
#
_cell.length_a   1.000
_cell.length_b   1.000
_cell.length_c   1.000
_cell.angle_alpha   90.00
_cell.angle_beta   90.00
_cell.angle_gamma   90.00
#
_symmetry.space_group_name_H-M   'P 1'
#
loop_
_entity.id
_entity.type
_entity.pdbx_description
1 polymer ?
#
loop_
_entity_poly.entity_id
_entity_poly.type
_entity_poly.pdbx_seq_one_letter_code
_entity_poly.pdbx_strand_id
1 'polypeptide(L)'
;AMEQQTISIAKAGITTVLNSRAAVLAAANPPSGRYDDLKSAQENIDIQTTMLSRFDLIFIVKDEKSFNRDLEIARHVVGVHRRAGETTVMDSNDSAKDNFLKRYIEYCKHKCSPRLTEAASQILRNEYVRIRQSSREQAVQTKDAPAVPITVRQLEAIVRVSESLAKMQLQLSVTESHVREAIRLFNVSTVDAANSGIVDSIVFTPEQRDEFSKIEQQIKRRLAIGASLSEKRLIDDVIRYGFTEQSIRRSLVFLTQQGDIEHRRERRVIHRRR
;
A
#
# COMPACT_ATOMS: atom_id res chain seq x y z
N ALA A 1 -3.86 -9.86 22.80
CA ALA A 1 -2.45 -9.48 22.57
C ALA A 1 -2.31 -8.15 21.84
N MET A 2 -2.40 -8.04 20.51
CA MET A 2 -2.10 -6.78 19.79
C MET A 2 -3.01 -5.60 20.18
N GLU A 3 -4.32 -5.85 20.30
CA GLU A 3 -5.28 -4.79 20.65
C GLU A 3 -5.25 -4.42 22.14
N GLN A 4 -5.34 -5.44 23.00
CA GLN A 4 -5.52 -5.26 24.44
C GLN A 4 -4.20 -5.14 25.20
N GLN A 5 -3.07 -5.41 24.54
CA GLN A 5 -1.72 -5.50 25.13
C GLN A 5 -1.63 -6.48 26.31
N THR A 6 -2.55 -7.44 26.39
CA THR A 6 -2.63 -8.46 27.41
C THR A 6 -2.90 -9.84 26.81
N ILE A 7 -2.47 -10.88 27.52
CA ILE A 7 -2.70 -12.29 27.20
C ILE A 7 -3.31 -12.95 28.44
N SER A 8 -4.52 -13.47 28.31
CA SER A 8 -5.18 -14.27 29.34
C SER A 8 -4.82 -15.74 29.18
N ILE A 9 -4.29 -16.35 30.23
CA ILE A 9 -3.96 -17.77 30.29
C ILE A 9 -4.89 -18.42 31.30
N ALA A 10 -5.68 -19.40 30.84
CA ALA A 10 -6.51 -20.25 31.67
C ALA A 10 -6.12 -21.72 31.43
N LYS A 11 -5.23 -22.27 32.26
CA LYS A 11 -4.74 -23.64 32.11
C LYS A 11 -4.33 -24.23 33.46
N ALA A 12 -4.61 -25.50 33.69
CA ALA A 12 -4.24 -26.24 34.91
C ALA A 12 -4.65 -25.54 36.22
N GLY A 13 -5.85 -24.94 36.26
CA GLY A 13 -6.35 -24.22 37.43
C GLY A 13 -5.75 -22.82 37.63
N ILE A 14 -4.83 -22.38 36.78
CA ILE A 14 -4.25 -21.03 36.80
C ILE A 14 -5.01 -20.17 35.79
N THR A 15 -5.68 -19.14 36.29
CA THR A 15 -6.31 -18.06 35.51
C THR A 15 -5.56 -16.76 35.77
N THR A 16 -4.71 -16.35 34.83
CA THR A 16 -3.91 -15.12 34.98
C THR A 16 -3.93 -14.29 33.70
N VAL A 17 -3.76 -12.98 33.85
CA VAL A 17 -3.63 -12.05 32.74
C VAL A 17 -2.22 -11.46 32.76
N LEU A 18 -1.46 -11.69 31.71
CA LEU A 18 -0.09 -11.22 31.56
C LEU A 18 -0.03 -10.02 30.62
N ASN A 19 0.90 -9.11 30.88
CA ASN A 19 1.18 -7.98 30.01
C ASN A 19 1.97 -8.45 28.78
N SER A 20 1.60 -7.97 27.59
CA SER A 20 2.22 -8.35 26.31
C SER A 20 2.49 -7.13 25.41
N ARG A 21 2.93 -6.00 25.99
CA ARG A 21 3.31 -4.80 25.23
C ARG A 21 4.50 -5.09 24.32
N ALA A 22 4.23 -5.26 23.03
CA ALA A 22 5.22 -5.41 21.98
C ALA A 22 4.75 -4.70 20.71
N ALA A 23 5.68 -4.04 20.02
CA ALA A 23 5.45 -3.57 18.65
C ALA A 23 5.63 -4.76 17.69
N VAL A 24 4.79 -4.83 16.66
CA VAL A 24 4.84 -5.91 15.66
C VAL A 24 5.26 -5.33 14.33
N LEU A 25 6.30 -5.92 13.74
CA LEU A 25 6.66 -5.73 12.34
C LEU A 25 6.34 -7.03 11.61
N ALA A 26 5.56 -6.95 10.53
CA ALA A 26 5.17 -8.10 9.73
C ALA A 26 5.52 -7.85 8.26
N ALA A 27 6.04 -8.89 7.61
CA ALA A 27 6.20 -8.95 6.16
C ALA A 27 5.33 -10.09 5.65
N ALA A 28 4.58 -9.85 4.57
CA ALA A 28 3.70 -10.82 3.95
C ALA A 28 3.99 -10.87 2.46
N ASN A 29 4.01 -12.09 1.90
CA ASN A 29 4.16 -12.30 0.48
C ASN A 29 2.79 -12.57 -0.15
N PRO A 30 2.53 -12.09 -1.37
CA PRO A 30 1.33 -12.45 -2.09
C PRO A 30 1.33 -13.96 -2.42
N PRO A 31 0.18 -14.63 -2.44
CA PRO A 31 0.09 -16.08 -2.66
C PRO A 31 0.63 -16.52 -4.04
N SER A 32 0.56 -15.64 -5.03
CA SER A 32 1.13 -15.84 -6.38
C SER A 32 2.63 -15.55 -6.47
N GLY A 33 3.30 -15.14 -5.39
CA GLY A 33 4.71 -14.71 -5.36
C GLY A 33 4.99 -13.38 -6.06
N ARG A 34 4.01 -12.83 -6.78
CA ARG A 34 4.01 -11.49 -7.39
C ARG A 34 2.73 -10.76 -7.01
N TYR A 35 2.86 -9.47 -6.74
CA TYR A 35 1.73 -8.58 -6.55
C TYR A 35 1.02 -8.38 -7.88
N ASP A 36 -0.28 -8.64 -7.93
CA ASP A 36 -1.11 -8.48 -9.13
C ASP A 36 -1.86 -7.15 -9.05
N ASP A 37 -1.42 -6.16 -9.80
CA ASP A 37 -2.04 -4.82 -9.81
C ASP A 37 -3.49 -4.82 -10.31
N LEU A 38 -3.95 -5.91 -10.94
CA LEU A 38 -5.33 -6.07 -11.39
C LEU A 38 -6.29 -6.53 -10.29
N LYS A 39 -5.74 -6.96 -9.15
CA LYS A 39 -6.50 -7.44 -7.99
C LYS A 39 -6.45 -6.41 -6.89
N SER A 40 -7.50 -6.34 -6.08
CA SER A 40 -7.49 -5.49 -4.88
C SER A 40 -6.36 -5.88 -3.93
N ALA A 41 -5.87 -4.94 -3.12
CA ALA A 41 -4.88 -5.25 -2.09
C ALA A 41 -5.34 -6.36 -1.12
N GLN A 42 -6.64 -6.51 -0.89
CA GLN A 42 -7.20 -7.60 -0.08
C GLN A 42 -7.10 -8.96 -0.78
N GLU A 43 -7.25 -9.02 -2.10
CA GLU A 43 -7.06 -10.27 -2.85
C GLU A 43 -5.59 -10.62 -3.05
N ASN A 44 -4.72 -9.61 -3.07
CA ASN A 44 -3.27 -9.79 -3.13
C ASN A 44 -2.66 -10.27 -1.80
N ILE A 45 -3.32 -9.98 -0.68
CA ILE A 45 -2.83 -10.31 0.66
C ILE A 45 -3.80 -11.32 1.27
N ASP A 46 -3.37 -12.56 1.46
CA ASP A 46 -4.16 -13.65 2.09
C ASP A 46 -4.31 -13.44 3.62
N ILE A 47 -4.74 -12.24 4.02
CA ILE A 47 -4.95 -11.84 5.41
C ILE A 47 -6.32 -11.19 5.53
N GLN A 48 -7.06 -11.56 6.57
CA GLN A 48 -8.36 -10.97 6.86
C GLN A 48 -8.25 -9.45 7.09
N THR A 49 -9.22 -8.70 6.55
CA THR A 49 -9.31 -7.23 6.72
C THR A 49 -9.34 -6.79 8.18
N THR A 50 -9.90 -7.61 9.07
CA THR A 50 -9.91 -7.39 10.52
C THR A 50 -8.49 -7.37 11.11
N MET A 51 -7.57 -8.21 10.59
CA MET A 51 -6.16 -8.21 10.98
C MET A 51 -5.40 -7.05 10.35
N LEU A 52 -5.64 -6.75 9.06
CA LEU A 52 -5.01 -5.60 8.40
C LEU A 52 -5.37 -4.28 9.09
N SER A 53 -6.62 -4.10 9.52
CA SER A 53 -7.06 -2.90 10.25
C SER A 53 -6.39 -2.69 11.62
N ARG A 54 -5.63 -3.66 12.15
CA ARG A 54 -4.88 -3.55 13.40
C ARG A 54 -3.45 -3.03 13.20
N PHE A 55 -2.99 -2.95 11.96
CA PHE A 55 -1.70 -2.35 11.63
C PHE A 55 -1.87 -0.85 11.37
N ASP A 56 -0.91 -0.07 11.88
CA ASP A 56 -0.91 1.38 11.78
C ASP A 56 -0.56 1.87 10.37
N LEU A 57 0.49 1.28 9.80
CA LEU A 57 1.01 1.61 8.48
C LEU A 57 1.20 0.31 7.71
N ILE A 58 0.69 0.27 6.48
CA ILE A 58 0.83 -0.86 5.56
C ILE A 58 1.60 -0.36 4.36
N PHE A 59 2.78 -0.90 4.11
CA PHE A 59 3.57 -0.52 2.93
C PHE A 59 3.52 -1.64 1.90
N ILE A 60 3.09 -1.30 0.69
CA ILE A 60 3.20 -2.21 -0.45
C ILE A 60 4.57 -1.98 -1.08
N VAL A 61 5.41 -3.01 -1.03
CA VAL A 61 6.71 -3.00 -1.70
C VAL A 61 6.57 -3.81 -2.99
N LYS A 62 6.63 -3.12 -4.13
CA LYS A 62 6.56 -3.74 -5.46
C LYS A 62 7.95 -3.79 -6.09
N ASP A 63 8.23 -4.89 -6.77
CA ASP A 63 9.42 -5.03 -7.61
C ASP A 63 9.09 -4.59 -9.04
N GLU A 64 9.43 -3.34 -9.36
CA GLU A 64 9.27 -2.77 -10.70
C GLU A 64 10.45 -3.17 -11.58
N LYS A 65 10.17 -3.92 -12.66
CA LYS A 65 11.19 -4.29 -13.65
C LYS A 65 11.69 -3.05 -14.39
N SER A 66 12.90 -2.61 -14.09
CA SER A 66 13.53 -1.49 -14.79
C SER A 66 15.00 -1.81 -15.02
N PHE A 67 15.40 -1.91 -16.28
CA PHE A 67 16.78 -2.24 -16.66
C PHE A 67 17.80 -1.32 -15.99
N ASN A 68 17.52 -0.02 -15.92
CA ASN A 68 18.41 0.95 -15.30
C ASN A 68 18.56 0.72 -13.79
N ARG A 69 17.44 0.48 -13.09
CA ARG A 69 17.44 0.21 -11.65
C ARG A 69 18.13 -1.13 -11.35
N ASP A 70 17.86 -2.15 -12.15
CA ASP A 70 18.48 -3.48 -12.03
C ASP A 70 20.00 -3.39 -12.22
N LEU A 71 20.46 -2.60 -13.20
CA LEU A 71 21.87 -2.37 -13.46
C LEU A 71 22.56 -1.64 -12.30
N GLU A 72 21.92 -0.63 -11.72
CA GLU A 72 22.43 0.09 -10.54
C GLU A 72 22.54 -0.84 -9.33
N ILE A 73 21.50 -1.63 -9.05
CA ILE A 73 21.49 -2.61 -7.96
C ILE A 73 22.59 -3.66 -8.19
N ALA A 74 22.69 -4.22 -9.39
CA ALA A 74 23.70 -5.22 -9.72
C ALA A 74 25.13 -4.67 -9.55
N ARG A 75 25.40 -3.45 -10.04
CA ARG A 75 26.68 -2.77 -9.85
C ARG A 75 27.00 -2.56 -8.37
N HIS A 76 26.02 -2.14 -7.57
CA HIS A 76 26.19 -1.95 -6.15
C HIS A 76 26.51 -3.27 -5.42
N VAL A 77 25.70 -4.31 -5.64
CA VAL A 77 25.86 -5.62 -4.99
C VAL A 77 27.20 -6.26 -5.34
N VAL A 78 27.58 -6.28 -6.61
CA VAL A 78 28.89 -6.78 -7.06
C VAL A 78 30.02 -5.95 -6.46
N GLY A 79 29.86 -4.63 -6.41
CA GLY A 79 30.83 -3.73 -5.80
C GLY A 79 31.02 -3.95 -4.29
N VAL A 80 29.96 -4.29 -3.56
CA VAL A 80 30.04 -4.66 -2.13
C VAL A 80 30.76 -6.00 -1.96
N HIS A 81 30.41 -7.02 -2.75
CA HIS A 81 31.05 -8.34 -2.66
C HIS A 81 32.51 -8.33 -3.09
N ARG A 82 32.87 -7.50 -4.08
CA ARG A 82 34.28 -7.28 -4.47
C ARG A 82 35.10 -6.64 -3.35
N ARG A 83 34.48 -5.76 -2.56
CA ARG A 83 35.09 -5.05 -1.42
C ARG A 83 34.98 -5.79 -0.09
N ALA A 84 34.28 -6.94 -0.05
CA ALA A 84 34.02 -7.69 1.18
C ALA A 84 35.28 -8.29 1.86
N GLY A 85 36.45 -8.17 1.22
CA GLY A 85 37.76 -8.47 1.83
C GLY A 85 38.64 -7.24 2.12
N GLU A 86 38.23 -6.03 1.74
CA GLU A 86 38.95 -4.76 1.96
C GLU A 86 38.42 -4.01 3.19
N THR A 87 37.93 -4.72 4.20
CA THR A 87 37.44 -4.16 5.46
C THR A 87 38.61 -3.70 6.34
N THR A 88 39.33 -2.69 5.87
CA THR A 88 40.36 -1.99 6.65
C THR A 88 39.88 -0.57 6.89
N VAL A 89 39.64 -0.25 8.17
CA VAL A 89 39.60 1.10 8.77
C VAL A 89 38.27 1.87 8.81
N MET A 90 37.25 1.59 7.98
CA MET A 90 35.96 2.35 8.03
C MET A 90 34.87 1.81 8.98
N ASP A 91 34.87 0.51 9.32
CA ASP A 91 33.79 -0.14 10.09
C ASP A 91 33.74 0.20 11.59
N SER A 92 34.85 0.66 12.16
CA SER A 92 34.89 1.07 13.58
C SER A 92 33.97 2.26 13.86
N ASN A 93 33.77 3.13 12.86
CA ASN A 93 32.85 4.27 12.96
C ASN A 93 31.38 3.85 12.83
N ASP A 94 31.06 2.82 12.05
CA ASP A 94 29.68 2.34 11.91
C ASP A 94 29.22 1.54 13.14
N SER A 95 30.10 0.73 13.74
CA SER A 95 29.81 0.11 15.04
C SER A 95 29.60 1.16 16.15
N ALA A 96 30.38 2.26 16.13
CA ALA A 96 30.21 3.36 17.08
C ALA A 96 28.88 4.11 16.86
N LYS A 97 28.48 4.35 15.61
CA LYS A 97 27.18 4.96 15.26
C LYS A 97 25.99 4.06 15.64
N ASP A 98 26.10 2.75 15.44
CA ASP A 98 25.06 1.79 15.84
C ASP A 98 24.85 1.79 17.36
N ASN A 99 25.94 1.84 18.13
CA ASN A 99 25.88 1.96 19.57
C ASN A 99 25.32 3.32 20.01
N PHE A 100 25.63 4.40 19.30
CA PHE A 100 25.03 5.71 19.54
C PHE A 100 23.52 5.71 19.27
N LEU A 101 23.05 5.16 18.14
CA LEU A 101 21.63 5.07 17.79
C LEU A 101 20.83 4.30 18.84
N LYS A 102 21.35 3.14 19.31
CA LYS A 102 20.71 2.37 20.39
C LYS A 102 20.55 3.19 21.67
N ARG A 103 21.62 3.84 22.11
CA ARG A 103 21.61 4.72 23.29
C ARG A 103 20.69 5.92 23.11
N TYR A 104 20.66 6.50 21.91
CA TYR A 104 19.80 7.63 21.58
C TYR A 104 18.32 7.26 21.64
N ILE A 105 17.94 6.11 21.08
CA ILE A 105 16.57 5.60 21.14
C ILE A 105 16.14 5.35 22.59
N GLU A 106 17.00 4.74 23.40
CA GLU A 106 16.75 4.50 24.83
C GLU A 106 16.56 5.82 25.60
N TYR A 107 17.45 6.79 25.37
CA TYR A 107 17.35 8.11 25.97
C TYR A 107 16.05 8.83 25.60
N CYS A 108 15.69 8.85 24.31
CA CYS A 108 14.43 9.43 23.83
C CYS A 108 13.24 8.74 24.49
N LYS A 109 13.25 7.40 24.58
CA LYS A 109 12.19 6.59 25.20
C LYS A 109 11.90 7.00 26.64
N HIS A 110 12.93 7.18 27.45
CA HIS A 110 12.81 7.51 28.88
C HIS A 110 12.51 8.98 29.16
N LYS A 111 13.11 9.91 28.39
CA LYS A 111 13.08 11.34 28.75
C LYS A 111 11.95 12.13 28.10
N CYS A 112 11.50 11.71 26.92
CA CYS A 112 10.52 12.47 26.14
C CYS A 112 9.17 11.75 26.05
N SER A 113 8.13 12.42 26.55
CA SER A 113 6.73 12.01 26.41
C SER A 113 5.94 13.17 25.79
N PRO A 114 6.00 13.33 24.46
CA PRO A 114 5.36 14.46 23.79
C PRO A 114 3.84 14.45 23.98
N ARG A 115 3.24 15.64 23.87
CA ARG A 115 1.79 15.85 23.92
C ARG A 115 1.33 16.69 22.74
N LEU A 116 0.11 16.42 22.28
CA LEU A 116 -0.50 17.18 21.20
C LEU A 116 -0.77 18.63 21.59
N THR A 117 -0.45 19.53 20.68
CA THR A 117 -0.91 20.93 20.75
C THR A 117 -2.34 21.04 20.24
N GLU A 118 -3.04 22.11 20.61
CA GLU A 118 -4.42 22.34 20.16
C GLU A 118 -4.48 22.49 18.63
N ALA A 119 -3.53 23.23 18.04
CA ALA A 119 -3.44 23.41 16.60
C ALA A 119 -3.23 22.08 15.85
N ALA A 120 -2.34 21.22 16.35
CA ALA A 120 -2.11 19.88 15.80
C ALA A 120 -3.38 18.99 15.89
N SER A 121 -4.12 19.09 17.00
CA SER A 121 -5.35 18.34 17.23
C SER A 121 -6.46 18.74 16.26
N GLN A 122 -6.57 20.03 15.93
CA GLN A 122 -7.53 20.52 14.94
C GLN A 122 -7.23 20.01 13.54
N ILE A 123 -5.96 20.01 13.12
CA ILE A 123 -5.54 19.48 11.82
C ILE A 123 -5.87 17.99 11.72
N LEU A 124 -5.53 17.20 12.74
CA LEU A 124 -5.81 15.75 12.76
C LEU A 124 -7.30 15.45 12.62
N ARG A 125 -8.16 16.20 13.33
CA ARG A 125 -9.61 16.04 13.25
C ARG A 125 -10.13 16.32 11.84
N ASN A 126 -9.74 17.46 11.26
CA ASN A 126 -10.19 17.86 9.92
C ASN A 126 -9.74 16.85 8.86
N GLU A 127 -8.51 16.38 8.98
CA GLU A 127 -7.91 15.41 8.06
C GLU A 127 -8.56 14.04 8.15
N TYR A 128 -8.82 13.54 9.36
CA TYR A 128 -9.53 12.29 9.56
C TYR A 128 -10.94 12.31 8.93
N VAL A 129 -11.68 13.40 9.11
CA VAL A 129 -13.01 13.56 8.49
C VAL A 129 -12.89 13.55 6.97
N ARG A 130 -11.91 14.26 6.41
CA ARG A 130 -11.67 14.31 4.96
C ARG A 130 -11.35 12.93 4.36
N ILE A 131 -10.41 12.20 4.96
CA ILE A 131 -10.00 10.86 4.50
C ILE A 131 -11.19 9.90 4.56
N ARG A 132 -11.98 9.96 5.64
CA ARG A 132 -13.18 9.13 5.80
C ARG A 132 -14.26 9.45 4.77
N GLN A 133 -14.46 10.71 4.43
CA GLN A 133 -15.41 11.14 3.40
C GLN A 133 -14.97 10.65 2.01
N SER A 134 -13.70 10.86 1.66
CA SER A 134 -13.12 10.41 0.39
C SER A 134 -13.27 8.89 0.18
N SER A 135 -13.00 8.09 1.22
CA SER A 135 -13.15 6.63 1.13
C SER A 135 -14.62 6.20 0.99
N ARG A 136 -15.55 6.94 1.60
CA ARG A 136 -16.99 6.67 1.45
C ARG A 136 -17.47 6.99 0.04
N GLU A 137 -17.01 8.09 -0.54
CA GLU A 137 -17.32 8.47 -1.92
C GLU A 137 -16.80 7.41 -2.92
N GLN A 138 -15.57 6.92 -2.71
CA GLN A 138 -15.00 5.82 -3.50
C GLN A 138 -15.81 4.52 -3.37
N ALA A 139 -16.20 4.13 -2.16
CA ALA A 139 -17.01 2.93 -1.93
C ALA A 139 -18.37 2.99 -2.65
N VAL A 140 -18.96 4.19 -2.76
CA VAL A 140 -20.20 4.40 -3.51
C VAL A 140 -19.98 4.28 -5.02
N GLN A 141 -18.87 4.80 -5.54
CA GLN A 141 -18.55 4.76 -6.98
C GLN A 141 -18.20 3.35 -7.45
N THR A 142 -17.35 2.63 -6.72
CA THR A 142 -16.83 1.32 -7.15
C THR A 142 -17.80 0.19 -6.84
N LYS A 143 -18.85 0.41 -6.02
CA LYS A 143 -19.76 -0.63 -5.46
C LYS A 143 -19.07 -1.75 -4.67
N ASP A 144 -17.73 -1.79 -4.66
CA ASP A 144 -16.92 -2.68 -3.86
C ASP A 144 -16.57 -2.03 -2.52
N ALA A 145 -16.53 -2.85 -1.47
CA ALA A 145 -16.11 -2.40 -0.16
C ALA A 145 -14.60 -2.06 -0.19
N PRO A 146 -14.16 -0.96 0.45
CA PRO A 146 -12.74 -0.64 0.53
C PRO A 146 -11.99 -1.75 1.26
N ALA A 147 -10.82 -2.14 0.74
CA ALA A 147 -10.00 -3.22 1.27
C ALA A 147 -9.63 -3.01 2.76
N VAL A 148 -9.48 -1.76 3.19
CA VAL A 148 -9.20 -1.39 4.58
C VAL A 148 -10.19 -0.31 5.05
N PRO A 149 -11.06 -0.60 6.03
CA PRO A 149 -11.98 0.40 6.57
C PRO A 149 -11.21 1.46 7.38
N ILE A 150 -11.53 2.75 7.14
CA ILE A 150 -10.99 3.85 7.94
C ILE A 150 -11.74 3.87 9.28
N THR A 151 -11.03 3.44 10.33
CA THR A 151 -11.55 3.39 11.70
C THR A 151 -10.83 4.38 12.61
N VAL A 152 -11.33 4.56 13.83
CA VAL A 152 -10.67 5.37 14.87
C VAL A 152 -9.25 4.91 15.19
N ARG A 153 -8.91 3.64 14.91
CA ARG A 153 -7.54 3.12 15.05
C ARG A 153 -6.55 3.84 14.15
N GLN A 154 -6.99 4.26 12.96
CA GLN A 154 -6.12 4.97 12.02
C GLN A 154 -5.82 6.40 12.51
N LEU A 155 -6.77 7.04 13.19
CA LEU A 155 -6.50 8.31 13.86
C LEU A 155 -5.49 8.13 15.01
N GLU A 156 -5.65 7.09 15.82
CA GLU A 156 -4.71 6.75 16.89
C GLU A 156 -3.31 6.40 16.34
N ALA A 157 -3.24 5.72 15.19
CA ALA A 157 -1.99 5.43 14.49
C ALA A 157 -1.28 6.72 14.05
N ILE A 158 -1.98 7.66 13.41
CA ILE A 158 -1.40 8.95 12.99
C ILE A 158 -0.92 9.75 14.22
N VAL A 159 -1.66 9.71 15.33
CA VAL A 159 -1.23 10.30 16.60
C VAL A 159 0.08 9.67 17.08
N ARG A 160 0.17 8.34 17.12
CA ARG A 160 1.40 7.62 17.54
C ARG A 160 2.60 7.95 16.64
N VAL A 161 2.40 8.09 15.33
CA VAL A 161 3.45 8.51 14.39
C VAL A 161 3.85 9.98 14.63
N SER A 162 2.89 10.86 14.87
CA SER A 162 3.18 12.28 15.16
C SER A 162 3.96 12.45 16.47
N GLU A 163 3.60 11.67 17.51
CA GLU A 163 4.32 11.61 18.77
C GLU A 163 5.73 11.02 18.59
N SER A 164 5.90 9.98 17.76
CA SER A 164 7.22 9.38 17.52
C SER A 164 8.17 10.34 16.78
N LEU A 165 7.66 11.14 15.84
CA LEU A 165 8.42 12.19 15.15
C LEU A 165 8.88 13.28 16.13
N ALA A 166 7.97 13.77 16.98
CA ALA A 166 8.32 14.75 18.02
C ALA A 166 9.35 14.19 19.01
N LYS A 167 9.19 12.91 19.37
CA LYS A 167 10.09 12.18 20.28
C LYS A 167 11.49 12.00 19.69
N MET A 168 11.61 11.77 18.39
CA MET A 168 12.89 11.68 17.69
C MET A 168 13.66 13.01 17.71
N GLN A 169 12.93 14.13 17.70
CA GLN A 169 13.49 15.48 17.79
C GLN A 169 13.64 15.98 19.25
N LEU A 170 13.36 15.13 20.25
CA LEU A 170 13.37 15.48 21.68
C LEU A 170 12.41 16.62 22.06
N GLN A 171 11.37 16.86 21.26
CA GLN A 171 10.36 17.88 21.55
C GLN A 171 9.28 17.33 22.50
N LEU A 172 8.85 18.16 23.45
CA LEU A 172 7.79 17.83 24.41
C LEU A 172 6.38 18.10 23.88
N SER A 173 6.28 18.80 22.75
CA SER A 173 5.00 19.14 22.12
C SER A 173 4.99 18.71 20.65
N VAL A 174 3.86 18.17 20.21
CA VAL A 174 3.64 17.80 18.80
C VAL A 174 3.16 19.04 18.06
N THR A 175 3.97 19.49 17.11
CA THR A 175 3.69 20.62 16.23
C THR A 175 2.89 20.18 15.01
N GLU A 176 2.37 21.14 14.25
CA GLU A 176 1.64 20.89 13.01
C GLU A 176 2.52 20.21 11.94
N SER A 177 3.82 20.50 11.91
CA SER A 177 4.75 19.91 10.94
C SER A 177 4.86 18.40 11.11
N HIS A 178 4.91 17.92 12.36
CA HIS A 178 4.92 16.48 12.65
C HIS A 178 3.64 15.79 12.20
N VAL A 179 2.49 16.43 12.42
CA VAL A 179 1.19 15.91 11.98
C VAL A 179 1.12 15.83 10.46
N ARG A 180 1.53 16.88 9.75
CA ARG A 180 1.54 16.88 8.28
C ARG A 180 2.41 15.75 7.72
N GLU A 181 3.58 15.54 8.32
CA GLU A 181 4.49 14.47 7.91
C GLU A 181 3.91 13.08 8.22
N ALA A 182 3.29 12.89 9.39
CA ALA A 182 2.60 11.65 9.73
C ALA A 182 1.46 11.34 8.75
N ILE A 183 0.68 12.35 8.35
CA ILE A 183 -0.39 12.20 7.35
C ILE A 183 0.19 11.87 5.97
N ARG A 184 1.30 12.51 5.58
CA ARG A 184 2.00 12.21 4.32
C ARG A 184 2.41 10.73 4.27
N LEU A 185 3.02 10.23 5.34
CA LEU A 185 3.39 8.82 5.48
C LEU A 185 2.17 7.90 5.44
N PHE A 186 1.10 8.26 6.15
CA PHE A 186 -0.14 7.50 6.15
C PHE A 186 -0.81 7.41 4.77
N ASN A 187 -0.79 8.49 4.00
CA ASN A 187 -1.34 8.51 2.65
C ASN A 187 -0.55 7.59 1.71
N VAL A 188 0.79 7.65 1.79
CA VAL A 188 1.68 6.77 0.99
C VAL A 188 1.58 5.31 1.42
N SER A 189 1.37 5.03 2.71
CA SER A 189 1.23 3.66 3.17
C SER A 189 -0.18 3.13 2.89
N THR A 190 -1.19 3.67 3.57
CA THR A 190 -2.46 2.99 3.79
C THR A 190 -3.50 3.39 2.75
N VAL A 191 -3.50 4.65 2.32
CA VAL A 191 -4.42 5.12 1.26
C VAL A 191 -3.97 4.59 -0.09
N ASP A 192 -2.68 4.66 -0.39
CA ASP A 192 -2.13 4.08 -1.60
C ASP A 192 -2.27 2.55 -1.61
N ALA A 193 -2.08 1.88 -0.47
CA ALA A 193 -2.37 0.45 -0.37
C ALA A 193 -3.85 0.11 -0.56
N ALA A 194 -4.77 0.94 -0.08
CA ALA A 194 -6.21 0.74 -0.29
C ALA A 194 -6.65 0.99 -1.74
N ASN A 195 -5.97 1.89 -2.44
CA ASN A 195 -6.23 2.24 -3.85
C ASN A 195 -5.47 1.34 -4.84
N SER A 196 -4.36 0.75 -4.39
CA SER A 196 -3.56 -0.22 -5.12
C SER A 196 -4.38 -1.48 -5.39
N GLY A 197 -4.60 -1.72 -6.68
CA GLY A 197 -5.41 -2.83 -7.18
C GLY A 197 -6.56 -2.42 -8.09
N ILE A 198 -6.93 -1.13 -8.10
CA ILE A 198 -7.95 -0.61 -9.02
C ILE A 198 -7.56 0.76 -9.59
N VAL A 199 -6.93 1.65 -8.82
CA VAL A 199 -6.71 3.06 -9.23
C VAL A 199 -5.34 3.31 -9.87
N ASP A 200 -4.31 2.56 -9.46
CA ASP A 200 -2.97 2.62 -10.08
C ASP A 200 -2.98 2.09 -11.54
N SER A 201 -4.09 1.46 -11.95
CA SER A 201 -4.36 1.06 -13.34
C SER A 201 -4.67 2.25 -14.28
N ILE A 202 -4.82 3.47 -13.75
CA ILE A 202 -5.15 4.68 -14.52
C ILE A 202 -3.90 5.53 -14.83
N VAL A 203 -2.81 5.36 -14.09
CA VAL A 203 -1.55 6.07 -14.38
C VAL A 203 -0.71 5.24 -15.34
N PHE A 204 -1.17 5.17 -16.59
CA PHE A 204 -0.32 4.75 -17.69
C PHE A 204 0.92 5.65 -17.76
N THR A 205 2.11 5.05 -17.80
CA THR A 205 3.31 5.79 -18.25
C THR A 205 3.04 6.39 -19.64
N PRO A 206 3.71 7.48 -20.05
CA PRO A 206 3.46 8.09 -21.36
C PRO A 206 3.56 7.08 -22.52
N GLU A 207 4.45 6.09 -22.42
CA GLU A 207 4.58 4.98 -23.38
C GLU A 207 3.38 4.01 -23.35
N GLN A 208 2.88 3.68 -22.16
CA GLN A 208 1.72 2.80 -22.00
C GLN A 208 0.41 3.48 -22.40
N ARG A 209 0.32 4.82 -22.40
CA ARG A 209 -0.85 5.57 -22.93
C ARG A 209 -1.01 5.36 -24.43
N ASP A 210 0.10 5.36 -25.16
CA ASP A 210 0.09 5.16 -26.61
C ASP A 210 -0.29 3.72 -26.97
N GLU A 211 0.20 2.73 -26.23
CA GLU A 211 -0.26 1.35 -26.36
C GLU A 211 -1.74 1.20 -26.01
N PHE A 212 -2.18 1.84 -24.93
CA PHE A 212 -3.57 1.83 -24.51
C PHE A 212 -4.50 2.41 -25.58
N SER A 213 -4.18 3.57 -26.16
CA SER A 213 -5.01 4.17 -27.22
C SER A 213 -5.12 3.26 -28.45
N LYS A 214 -4.04 2.55 -28.80
CA LYS A 214 -4.04 1.57 -29.89
C LYS A 214 -4.94 0.37 -29.56
N ILE A 215 -4.83 -0.18 -28.35
CA ILE A 215 -5.66 -1.30 -27.88
C ILE A 215 -7.13 -0.87 -27.84
N GLU A 216 -7.43 0.32 -27.33
CA GLU A 216 -8.76 0.90 -27.27
C GLU A 216 -9.39 1.04 -28.66
N GLN A 217 -8.66 1.61 -29.63
CA GLN A 217 -9.14 1.73 -31.01
C GLN A 217 -9.45 0.35 -31.61
N GLN A 218 -8.63 -0.66 -31.34
CA GLN A 218 -8.86 -2.01 -31.85
C GLN A 218 -10.06 -2.69 -31.20
N ILE A 219 -10.23 -2.55 -29.89
CA ILE A 219 -11.42 -3.04 -29.19
C ILE A 219 -12.68 -2.33 -29.73
N LYS A 220 -12.62 -1.01 -29.93
CA LYS A 220 -13.74 -0.22 -30.48
C LYS A 220 -14.06 -0.53 -31.94
N ARG A 221 -13.09 -1.00 -32.74
CA ARG A 221 -13.33 -1.47 -34.12
C ARG A 221 -14.00 -2.84 -34.17
N ARG A 222 -13.64 -3.74 -33.26
CA ARG A 222 -14.18 -5.11 -33.23
C ARG A 222 -15.52 -5.21 -32.53
N LEU A 223 -15.71 -4.43 -31.47
CA LEU A 223 -16.93 -4.41 -30.67
C LEU A 223 -17.80 -3.24 -31.13
N ALA A 224 -18.71 -3.48 -32.07
CA ALA A 224 -19.69 -2.48 -32.48
C ALA A 224 -20.62 -2.11 -31.31
N ILE A 225 -21.17 -0.90 -31.35
CA ILE A 225 -22.09 -0.39 -30.31
C ILE A 225 -23.30 -1.35 -30.21
N GLY A 226 -23.53 -1.91 -29.02
CA GLY A 226 -24.60 -2.89 -28.76
C GLY A 226 -24.28 -4.35 -29.12
N ALA A 227 -23.10 -4.65 -29.68
CA ALA A 227 -22.67 -6.03 -29.93
C ALA A 227 -22.15 -6.69 -28.65
N SER A 228 -22.29 -8.03 -28.58
CA SER A 228 -21.78 -8.83 -27.47
C SER A 228 -20.80 -9.87 -28.01
N LEU A 229 -19.59 -9.94 -27.45
CA LEU A 229 -18.56 -10.91 -27.82
C LEU A 229 -18.07 -11.66 -26.58
N SER A 230 -17.56 -12.89 -26.73
CA SER A 230 -16.92 -13.57 -25.60
C SER A 230 -15.56 -12.94 -25.31
N GLU A 231 -15.25 -12.75 -24.03
CA GLU A 231 -14.00 -12.14 -23.57
C GLU A 231 -12.77 -12.89 -24.10
N LYS A 232 -12.81 -14.23 -24.05
CA LYS A 232 -11.73 -15.08 -24.58
C LYS A 232 -11.45 -14.83 -26.06
N ARG A 233 -12.49 -14.71 -26.90
CA ARG A 233 -12.31 -14.45 -28.33
C ARG A 233 -11.77 -13.05 -28.59
N LEU A 234 -12.22 -12.07 -27.80
CA LEU A 234 -11.70 -10.70 -27.90
C LEU A 234 -10.21 -10.65 -27.55
N ILE A 235 -9.81 -11.34 -26.47
CA ILE A 235 -8.42 -11.45 -26.05
C ILE A 235 -7.59 -12.15 -27.14
N ASP A 236 -8.03 -13.31 -27.62
CA ASP A 236 -7.32 -14.07 -28.66
C ASP A 236 -7.12 -13.26 -29.95
N ASP A 237 -8.14 -12.48 -30.35
CA ASP A 237 -8.07 -11.66 -31.55
C ASP A 237 -7.14 -10.45 -31.37
N VAL A 238 -7.12 -9.82 -30.19
CA VAL A 238 -6.26 -8.66 -29.92
C VAL A 238 -4.80 -9.10 -29.70
N ILE A 239 -4.56 -10.31 -29.17
CA ILE A 239 -3.22 -10.91 -29.06
C ILE A 239 -2.56 -11.06 -30.44
N ARG A 240 -3.33 -11.38 -31.50
CA ARG A 240 -2.81 -11.50 -32.87
C ARG A 240 -2.19 -10.21 -33.41
N TYR A 241 -2.49 -9.06 -32.82
CA TYR A 241 -1.92 -7.77 -33.18
C TYR A 241 -0.64 -7.42 -32.41
N GLY A 242 -0.11 -8.35 -31.58
CA GLY A 242 1.18 -8.20 -30.89
C GLY A 242 1.08 -7.59 -29.48
N PHE A 243 -0.12 -7.47 -28.91
CA PHE A 243 -0.30 -6.97 -27.55
C PHE A 243 -0.19 -8.09 -26.52
N THR A 244 0.36 -7.77 -25.34
CA THR A 244 0.41 -8.72 -24.22
C THR A 244 -0.99 -8.88 -23.60
N GLU A 245 -1.35 -10.10 -23.23
CA GLU A 245 -2.66 -10.41 -22.60
C GLU A 245 -2.93 -9.54 -21.37
N GLN A 246 -1.90 -9.22 -20.59
CA GLN A 246 -1.98 -8.34 -19.42
C GLN A 246 -2.39 -6.91 -19.79
N SER A 247 -1.83 -6.34 -20.86
CA SER A 247 -2.18 -4.99 -21.35
C SER A 247 -3.62 -4.93 -21.87
N ILE A 248 -4.08 -6.01 -22.51
CA ILE A 248 -5.47 -6.14 -23.00
C ILE A 248 -6.45 -6.23 -21.83
N ARG A 249 -6.17 -7.09 -20.85
CA ARG A 249 -7.00 -7.22 -19.64
C ARG A 249 -7.06 -5.91 -18.84
N ARG A 250 -5.92 -5.22 -18.68
CA ARG A 250 -5.87 -3.87 -18.10
C ARG A 250 -6.78 -2.89 -18.86
N SER A 251 -6.70 -2.91 -20.19
CA SER A 251 -7.51 -2.00 -21.02
C SER A 251 -9.01 -2.29 -20.95
N LEU A 252 -9.40 -3.56 -20.84
CA LEU A 252 -10.80 -3.98 -20.68
C LEU A 252 -11.40 -3.57 -19.33
N VAL A 253 -10.63 -3.69 -18.25
CA VAL A 253 -11.03 -3.21 -16.93
C VAL A 253 -11.28 -1.68 -16.97
N PHE A 254 -10.38 -0.93 -17.61
CA PHE A 254 -10.53 0.52 -17.78
C PHE A 254 -11.79 0.90 -18.58
N LEU A 255 -12.03 0.23 -19.71
CA LEU A 255 -13.23 0.46 -20.54
C LEU A 255 -14.53 0.09 -19.82
N THR A 256 -14.48 -0.85 -18.89
CA THR A 256 -15.62 -1.21 -18.05
C THR A 256 -15.92 -0.12 -17.02
N GLN A 257 -14.90 0.51 -16.45
CA GLN A 257 -15.06 1.62 -15.51
C GLN A 257 -15.55 2.91 -16.18
N GLN A 258 -15.09 3.20 -17.40
CA GLN A 258 -15.63 4.33 -18.18
C GLN A 258 -17.10 4.13 -18.60
N GLY A 259 -17.63 2.91 -18.44
CA GLY A 259 -19.00 2.57 -18.82
C GLY A 259 -19.18 2.24 -20.30
N ASP A 260 -18.09 2.24 -21.09
CA ASP A 260 -18.09 1.85 -22.50
C ASP A 260 -18.43 0.36 -22.68
N ILE A 261 -18.10 -0.46 -21.68
CA ILE A 261 -18.21 -1.92 -21.72
C ILE A 261 -18.89 -2.48 -20.46
N GLU A 262 -19.75 -3.47 -20.62
CA GLU A 262 -20.45 -4.20 -19.55
C GLU A 262 -20.18 -5.70 -19.66
N HIS A 263 -19.77 -6.34 -18.55
CA HIS A 263 -19.65 -7.79 -18.48
C HIS A 263 -21.01 -8.44 -18.18
N ARG A 264 -21.43 -9.40 -19.01
CA ARG A 264 -22.63 -10.22 -18.83
C ARG A 264 -22.28 -11.70 -18.67
N ARG A 265 -23.11 -12.45 -17.93
CA ARG A 265 -22.96 -13.89 -17.62
C ARG A 265 -21.59 -14.22 -16.98
N GLU A 266 -21.40 -13.84 -15.71
CA GLU A 266 -20.19 -14.20 -14.92
C GLU A 266 -18.87 -13.87 -15.64
N ARG A 267 -18.72 -12.65 -16.17
CA ARG A 267 -17.54 -12.20 -16.93
C ARG A 267 -17.20 -13.01 -18.19
N ARG A 268 -18.12 -13.80 -18.76
CA ARG A 268 -17.84 -14.55 -20.00
C ARG A 268 -18.10 -13.77 -21.28
N VAL A 269 -18.99 -12.77 -21.23
CA VAL A 269 -19.44 -11.99 -22.39
C VAL A 269 -19.25 -10.50 -22.12
N ILE A 270 -18.68 -9.80 -23.09
CA ILE A 270 -18.42 -8.37 -23.08
C ILE A 270 -19.43 -7.70 -24.01
N HIS A 271 -20.20 -6.73 -23.49
CA HIS A 271 -21.20 -5.98 -24.22
C HIS A 271 -20.81 -4.50 -24.28
N ARG A 272 -20.79 -3.89 -25.47
CA ARG A 272 -20.48 -2.46 -25.59
C ARG A 272 -21.72 -1.61 -25.38
N ARG A 273 -21.68 -0.69 -24.40
CA ARG A 273 -22.76 0.25 -24.14
C ARG A 273 -22.68 1.46 -25.09
N ARG A 274 -23.80 2.18 -25.24
CA ARG A 274 -23.90 3.44 -25.99
C ARG A 274 -23.41 4.60 -25.17
#